data_AF-A0A3C0MFW9-F1
#
_entry.id   AF-A0A3C0MFW9-F1
#
_cell.length_a   1.000
_cell.length_b   1.000
_cell.length_c   1.000
_cell.angle_alpha   90.00
_cell.angle_beta   90.00
_cell.angle_gamma   90.00
#
_symmetry.space_group_name_H-M   'P 1'
#
loop_
_entity.id
_entity.type
_entity.pdbx_description
1 polymer ?
#
loop_
_entity_poly.entity_id
_entity_poly.type
_entity_poly.pdbx_seq_one_letter_code
_entity_poly.pdbx_strand_id
1 'polypeptide(L)'
;MARLPGFAHVHPLQPVSTVQGALALIDELSHWLKVLTGMPAVAMSPKAGAHGELCGLLAIRAAHEAKGDTARKRVLVPESAHGTNPATAALVGFTVDE
;
A
#
# COMPACT_ATOMS: atom_id res chain seq x y z
N MET A 1 -14.49 -5.29 17.14
CA MET A 1 -14.06 -6.60 17.68
C MET A 1 -13.13 -7.26 16.67
N ALA A 2 -11.97 -7.81 17.08
CA ALA A 2 -11.02 -8.45 16.15
C ALA A 2 -10.97 -9.99 16.24
N ARG A 3 -11.48 -10.60 17.34
CA ARG A 3 -11.39 -12.03 17.63
C ARG A 3 -12.71 -12.79 17.42
N LEU A 4 -13.45 -12.44 16.38
CA LEU A 4 -14.72 -13.11 16.09
C LEU A 4 -14.47 -14.54 15.56
N PRO A 5 -15.33 -15.52 15.90
CA PRO A 5 -15.33 -16.83 15.25
C PRO A 5 -15.41 -16.68 13.72
N GLY A 6 -14.61 -17.45 12.98
CA GLY A 6 -14.50 -17.34 11.52
C GLY A 6 -13.49 -16.32 11.01
N PHE A 7 -12.95 -15.42 11.85
CA PHE A 7 -11.87 -14.49 11.46
C PHE A 7 -10.54 -14.81 12.14
N ALA A 8 -10.54 -15.04 13.45
CA ALA A 8 -9.32 -15.15 14.25
C ALA A 8 -8.42 -16.36 13.91
N HIS A 9 -8.98 -17.39 13.27
CA HIS A 9 -8.33 -18.67 13.00
C HIS A 9 -8.23 -19.01 11.51
N VAL A 10 -8.40 -18.00 10.64
CA VAL A 10 -8.18 -18.17 9.20
C VAL A 10 -6.70 -18.40 8.93
N HIS A 11 -6.37 -19.55 8.33
CA HIS A 11 -5.03 -19.75 7.79
C HIS A 11 -4.87 -18.91 6.51
N PRO A 12 -3.80 -18.11 6.32
CA PRO A 12 -3.67 -17.22 5.16
C PRO A 12 -3.71 -17.92 3.79
N LEU A 13 -3.36 -19.20 3.75
CA LEU A 13 -3.34 -20.02 2.53
C LEU A 13 -4.45 -21.08 2.47
N GLN A 14 -5.51 -20.97 3.28
CA GLN A 14 -6.63 -21.91 3.16
C GLN A 14 -7.41 -21.68 1.85
N PRO A 15 -8.14 -22.69 1.34
CA PRO A 15 -8.88 -22.57 0.10
C PRO A 15 -9.80 -21.35 0.09
N VAL A 16 -9.81 -20.59 -1.02
CA VAL A 16 -10.59 -19.35 -1.15
C VAL A 16 -12.08 -19.56 -0.85
N SER A 17 -12.62 -20.73 -1.19
CA SER A 17 -14.02 -21.08 -0.90
C SER A 17 -14.38 -21.05 0.59
N THR A 18 -13.42 -21.18 1.51
CA THR A 18 -13.66 -21.21 2.95
C THR A 18 -13.50 -19.83 3.63
N VAL A 19 -13.08 -18.79 2.90
CA VAL A 19 -12.77 -17.44 3.45
C VAL A 19 -13.64 -16.31 2.88
N GLN A 20 -14.77 -16.64 2.26
CA GLN A 20 -15.60 -15.63 1.58
C GLN A 20 -16.00 -14.45 2.50
N GLY A 21 -16.28 -14.70 3.78
CA GLY A 21 -16.56 -13.64 4.75
C GLY A 21 -15.39 -12.67 5.00
N ALA A 22 -14.15 -13.17 5.03
CA ALA A 22 -12.96 -12.33 5.18
C ALA A 22 -12.71 -11.49 3.92
N LEU A 23 -12.95 -12.06 2.73
CA LEU A 23 -12.83 -11.34 1.47
C LEU A 23 -13.90 -10.25 1.33
N ALA A 24 -15.15 -10.54 1.72
CA ALA A 24 -16.22 -9.55 1.73
C ALA A 24 -15.88 -8.35 2.63
N LEU A 25 -15.32 -8.60 3.82
CA LEU A 25 -14.87 -7.54 4.72
C LEU A 25 -13.74 -6.69 4.11
N ILE A 26 -12.78 -7.31 3.43
CA ILE A 26 -11.70 -6.58 2.75
C ILE A 26 -12.26 -5.72 1.62
N ASP A 27 -13.21 -6.24 0.83
CA ASP A 27 -13.83 -5.53 -0.28
C ASP A 27 -14.68 -4.34 0.21
N GLU A 28 -15.51 -4.54 1.22
CA GLU A 28 -16.34 -3.48 1.81
C GLU A 28 -15.48 -2.33 2.36
N LEU A 29 -14.42 -2.65 3.10
CA LEU A 29 -13.49 -1.64 3.60
C LEU A 29 -12.77 -0.93 2.45
N SER A 30 -12.33 -1.66 1.43
CA SER A 30 -11.71 -1.08 0.23
C SER A 30 -12.66 -0.12 -0.49
N HIS A 31 -13.95 -0.48 -0.60
CA HIS A 31 -14.96 0.40 -1.16
C HIS A 31 -15.09 1.71 -0.36
N TRP A 32 -15.23 1.65 0.95
CA TRP A 32 -15.32 2.86 1.78
C TRP A 32 -14.08 3.75 1.64
N LEU A 33 -12.89 3.16 1.66
CA LEU A 33 -11.64 3.92 1.49
C LEU A 33 -11.56 4.62 0.13
N LYS A 34 -11.97 3.95 -0.96
CA LYS A 34 -12.06 4.57 -2.29
C LYS A 34 -13.02 5.76 -2.29
N VAL A 35 -14.20 5.61 -1.69
CA VAL A 35 -15.20 6.69 -1.61
C VAL A 35 -14.67 7.87 -0.80
N LEU A 36 -14.07 7.62 0.36
CA LEU A 36 -13.56 8.67 1.25
C LEU A 36 -12.36 9.43 0.67
N THR A 37 -11.49 8.74 -0.07
CA THR A 37 -10.24 9.34 -0.60
C THR A 37 -10.35 9.80 -2.05
N GLY A 38 -11.41 9.43 -2.77
CA GLY A 38 -11.56 9.68 -4.20
C GLY A 38 -10.60 8.86 -5.08
N MET A 39 -9.95 7.84 -4.52
CA MET A 39 -8.99 7.00 -5.25
C MET A 39 -9.70 5.91 -6.07
N PRO A 40 -9.19 5.56 -7.26
CA PRO A 40 -9.79 4.52 -8.09
C PRO A 40 -9.59 3.10 -7.53
N ALA A 41 -8.54 2.89 -6.73
CA ALA A 41 -8.17 1.61 -6.16
C ALA A 41 -7.43 1.78 -4.83
N VAL A 42 -7.46 0.73 -3.99
CA VAL A 42 -6.73 0.67 -2.71
C VAL A 42 -6.01 -0.68 -2.62
N ALA A 43 -4.72 -0.65 -2.28
CA ALA A 43 -3.96 -1.85 -1.95
C ALA A 43 -4.15 -2.20 -0.47
N MET A 44 -4.70 -3.38 -0.18
CA MET A 44 -5.00 -3.84 1.18
C MET A 44 -3.86 -4.66 1.83
N SER A 45 -2.77 -4.88 1.09
CA SER A 45 -1.61 -5.66 1.54
C SER A 45 -0.63 -4.93 2.48
N PRO A 46 -0.47 -3.59 2.43
CA PRO A 46 0.41 -2.90 3.37
C PRO A 46 -0.09 -3.00 4.81
N LYS A 47 0.82 -3.30 5.74
CA LYS A 47 0.50 -3.60 7.15
C LYS A 47 0.86 -2.47 8.13
N ALA A 48 1.48 -1.40 7.63
CA ALA A 48 1.94 -0.25 8.39
C ALA A 48 2.07 0.97 7.47
N GLY A 49 2.11 2.19 8.04
CA GLY A 49 2.25 3.44 7.29
C GLY A 49 3.46 3.46 6.35
N ALA A 50 4.66 3.20 6.88
CA ALA A 50 5.89 3.12 6.07
C ALA A 50 5.83 2.02 4.99
N HIS A 51 5.10 0.92 5.22
CA HIS A 51 4.89 -0.10 4.19
C HIS A 51 3.94 0.42 3.09
N GLY A 52 2.97 1.26 3.44
CA GLY A 52 2.13 1.97 2.49
C GLY A 52 2.94 2.94 1.62
N GLU A 53 3.83 3.73 2.24
CA GLU A 53 4.76 4.62 1.53
C GLU A 53 5.64 3.83 0.55
N LEU A 54 6.19 2.70 0.99
CA LEU A 54 7.01 1.82 0.15
C LEU A 54 6.21 1.26 -1.03
N CYS A 55 5.00 0.75 -0.78
CA CYS A 55 4.11 0.24 -1.81
C CYS A 55 3.78 1.32 -2.85
N GLY A 56 3.50 2.55 -2.40
CA GLY A 56 3.22 3.69 -3.27
C GLY A 56 4.39 4.03 -4.17
N LEU A 57 5.61 4.15 -3.61
CA LEU A 57 6.81 4.45 -4.39
C LEU A 57 7.16 3.36 -5.39
N LEU A 58 7.00 2.08 -5.02
CA LEU A 58 7.20 0.96 -5.95
C LEU A 58 6.17 0.97 -7.09
N ALA A 59 4.92 1.31 -6.81
CA ALA A 59 3.88 1.46 -7.84
C ALA A 59 4.20 2.62 -8.80
N ILE A 60 4.66 3.76 -8.29
CA ILE A 60 5.12 4.90 -9.10
C ILE A 60 6.30 4.49 -9.99
N ARG A 61 7.30 3.80 -9.42
CA ARG A 61 8.46 3.28 -10.17
C ARG A 61 8.02 2.36 -11.30
N ALA A 62 7.17 1.38 -11.02
CA ALA A 62 6.66 0.45 -12.02
C ALA A 62 5.89 1.18 -13.13
N ALA A 63 5.11 2.21 -12.79
CA ALA A 63 4.41 3.03 -13.78
C ALA A 63 5.34 3.85 -14.68
N HIS A 64 6.48 4.31 -14.16
CA HIS A 64 7.52 4.98 -14.94
C HIS A 64 8.27 4.00 -15.86
N GLU A 65 8.67 2.85 -15.33
CA GLU A 65 9.32 1.77 -16.10
C GLU A 65 8.44 1.28 -17.26
N ALA A 66 7.12 1.11 -17.03
CA ALA A 66 6.16 0.73 -18.07
C ALA A 66 6.05 1.76 -19.21
N LYS A 67 6.44 3.01 -18.97
CA LYS A 67 6.51 4.08 -19.99
C LYS A 67 7.91 4.25 -20.58
N GLY A 68 8.89 3.44 -20.17
CA GLY A 68 10.29 3.56 -20.54
C GLY A 68 11.04 4.70 -19.85
N ASP A 69 10.43 5.34 -18.85
CA ASP A 69 11.00 6.51 -18.15
C ASP A 69 11.79 6.07 -16.90
N THR A 70 12.95 5.46 -17.11
CA THR A 70 13.77 4.94 -16.01
C THR A 70 14.66 5.99 -15.36
N ALA A 71 14.68 7.22 -15.88
CA ALA A 71 15.51 8.31 -15.39
C ALA A 71 14.87 9.08 -14.23
N ARG A 72 13.53 9.04 -14.09
CA ARG A 72 12.80 9.68 -12.99
C ARG A 72 13.00 8.94 -11.67
N LYS A 73 14.04 9.34 -10.93
CA LYS A 73 14.40 8.78 -9.62
C LYS A 73 14.53 9.82 -8.50
N ARG A 74 14.07 11.05 -8.71
CA ARG A 74 14.12 12.11 -7.69
C ARG A 74 12.78 12.23 -6.97
N VAL A 75 12.80 12.25 -5.63
CA VAL A 75 11.62 12.50 -4.78
C VAL A 75 11.85 13.80 -4.02
N LEU A 76 10.91 14.73 -4.19
CA LEU A 76 10.88 15.98 -3.41
C LEU A 76 10.21 15.69 -2.07
N VAL A 77 10.91 15.93 -0.96
CA VAL A 77 10.43 15.65 0.39
C VAL A 77 10.59 16.90 1.25
N PRO A 78 9.51 17.60 1.65
CA PRO A 78 9.63 18.79 2.48
C PRO A 78 10.35 18.49 3.80
N GLU A 79 11.12 19.44 4.33
CA GLU A 79 11.79 19.33 5.65
C GLU A 79 10.84 18.97 6.81
N SER A 80 9.55 19.32 6.70
CA SER A 80 8.51 19.04 7.69
C SER A 80 7.91 17.63 7.58
N ALA A 81 8.32 16.83 6.59
CA ALA A 81 7.77 15.51 6.37
C ALA A 81 8.12 14.55 7.52
N HIS A 82 7.26 13.55 7.71
CA HIS A 82 7.55 12.48 8.67
C HIS A 82 8.81 11.72 8.23
N GLY A 83 9.69 11.36 9.17
CA GLY A 83 11.00 10.78 8.88
C GLY A 83 10.98 9.43 8.14
N THR A 84 9.83 8.73 8.08
CA THR A 84 9.67 7.53 7.24
C THR A 84 9.68 7.84 5.75
N ASN A 85 9.26 9.05 5.35
CA ASN A 85 9.17 9.43 3.95
C ASN A 85 10.55 9.44 3.26
N PRO A 86 11.56 10.22 3.73
CA PRO A 86 12.88 10.22 3.09
C PRO A 86 13.58 8.86 3.21
N ALA A 87 13.41 8.16 4.33
CA ALA A 87 13.99 6.84 4.54
C ALA A 87 13.47 5.81 3.52
N THR A 88 12.16 5.81 3.27
CA THR A 88 11.53 4.90 2.30
C THR A 88 11.96 5.21 0.87
N ALA A 89 12.06 6.48 0.50
CA ALA A 89 12.54 6.89 -0.83
C ALA A 89 13.99 6.44 -1.08
N ALA A 90 14.88 6.66 -0.11
CA ALA A 90 16.27 6.19 -0.18
C ALA A 90 16.35 4.66 -0.29
N LEU A 91 15.53 3.91 0.47
CA LEU A 91 15.47 2.45 0.42
C LEU A 91 15.14 1.91 -0.98
N VAL A 92 14.31 2.62 -1.75
CA VAL A 92 13.90 2.23 -3.11
C VAL A 92 14.96 2.62 -4.17
N GLY A 93 16.05 3.29 -3.75
CA GLY A 93 17.13 3.74 -4.61
C GLY A 93 16.81 5.05 -5.33
N PHE A 94 15.90 5.86 -4.78
CA PHE A 94 15.60 7.19 -5.30
C PHE A 94 16.48 8.22 -4.59
N THR A 95 16.84 9.27 -5.31
CA THR A 95 17.49 10.46 -4.75
C THR A 95 16.43 11.30 -4.05
N VAL A 96 16.68 11.63 -2.79
CA VAL A 96 15.82 12.51 -2.00
C VAL A 96 16.34 13.93 -2.11
N ASP A 97 15.46 14.86 -2.44
CA ASP A 97 15.73 16.30 -2.39
C ASP A 97 14.83 16.92 -1.32
N GLU A 98 15.46 17.53 -0.33
CA GLU A 98 14.80 18.18 0.81
C GLU A 98 14.40 19.63 0.52
#